data_AF-A0A1C2IRA5-F1
#
_entry.id   AF-A0A1C2IRA5-F1
#
_cell.length_a   1.000
_cell.length_b   1.000
_cell.length_c   1.000
_cell.angle_alpha   90.00
_cell.angle_beta   90.00
_cell.angle_gamma   90.00
#
_symmetry.space_group_name_H-M   'P 1'
#
loop_
_entity.id
_entity.type
_entity.pdbx_description
1 polymer ?
#
loop_
_entity_poly.entity_id
_entity_poly.type
_entity_poly.pdbx_seq_one_letter_code
_entity_poly.pdbx_strand_id
1 'polypeptide(L)'
;MATRSVPVHHGLLRPKLLMGGERQAVIYNFASGFLVIMLTLNLYGIIAAVLLCSSIQGVLAILASRDTQMLEVTSRNLKYQHFYGSGQTLDAEPAPAHVQKQAPVEHLLFWVQTTFMKGKKKHA
;
A
#
# COMPACT_ATOMS: atom_id res chain seq x y z
N MET A 1 23.62 -23.44 32.95
CA MET A 1 23.82 -22.77 31.65
C MET A 1 23.24 -21.36 31.75
N ALA A 2 24.05 -20.33 31.56
CA ALA A 2 23.60 -18.93 31.69
C ALA A 2 22.89 -18.49 30.40
N THR A 3 21.61 -18.14 30.49
CA THR A 3 20.80 -17.68 29.36
C THR A 3 21.16 -16.23 29.03
N ARG A 4 21.74 -15.99 27.85
CA ARG A 4 22.04 -14.64 27.35
C ARG A 4 20.74 -13.96 26.91
N SER A 5 20.32 -12.92 27.63
CA SER A 5 19.22 -12.05 27.20
C SER A 5 19.74 -10.88 26.38
N VAL A 6 19.29 -10.75 25.13
CA VAL A 6 19.55 -9.56 24.31
C VAL A 6 18.31 -8.66 24.36
N PRO A 7 18.43 -7.38 24.75
CA PRO A 7 17.31 -6.45 24.72
C PRO A 7 16.95 -6.15 23.27
N VAL A 8 15.91 -6.81 22.77
CA VAL A 8 15.37 -6.53 21.42
C VAL A 8 14.36 -5.41 21.53
N HIS A 9 14.65 -4.29 20.88
CA HIS A 9 13.74 -3.15 20.83
C HIS A 9 12.47 -3.54 20.06
N HIS A 10 11.27 -3.23 20.59
CA HIS A 10 9.99 -3.64 19.98
C HIS A 10 9.81 -3.18 18.52
N GLY A 11 10.49 -2.11 18.09
CA GLY A 11 10.53 -1.67 16.69
C GLY A 11 11.18 -2.67 15.73
N LEU A 12 12.17 -3.46 16.18
CA LEU A 12 12.81 -4.52 15.38
C LEU A 12 11.91 -5.74 15.20
N LEU A 13 10.93 -5.94 16.08
CA LEU A 13 9.95 -7.04 15.99
C LEU A 13 8.76 -6.68 15.08
N ARG A 14 8.66 -5.42 14.63
CA ARG A 14 7.59 -4.93 13.76
C ARG A 14 8.17 -4.48 12.42
N PRO A 15 8.57 -5.42 11.55
CA PRO A 15 9.19 -5.13 10.25
C PRO A 15 8.31 -4.29 9.30
N LYS A 16 7.05 -4.02 9.67
CA LYS A 16 6.12 -3.17 8.94
C LYS A 16 6.32 -1.67 9.21
N LEU A 17 7.04 -1.28 10.26
CA LEU A 17 7.37 0.12 10.55
C LEU A 17 8.72 0.52 9.94
N LEU A 18 8.74 1.65 9.23
CA LEU A 18 9.93 2.28 8.66
C LEU A 18 10.02 3.72 9.20
N MET A 19 11.14 4.10 9.81
CA MET A 19 11.32 5.43 10.43
C MET A 19 10.16 5.86 11.36
N GLY A 20 9.62 4.91 12.12
CA GLY A 20 8.54 5.15 13.06
C GLY A 20 7.13 5.24 12.44
N GLY A 21 6.97 5.15 11.12
CA GLY A 21 5.68 5.14 10.41
C GLY A 21 5.43 3.83 9.63
N GLU A 22 4.23 3.64 9.10
CA GLU A 22 3.95 2.49 8.21
C GLU A 22 4.78 2.55 6.93
N ARG A 23 5.46 1.45 6.58
CA ARG A 23 6.41 1.40 5.45
C ARG A 23 5.85 1.98 4.14
N GLN A 24 4.64 1.59 3.75
CA GLN A 24 4.08 2.01 2.45
C GLN A 24 3.90 3.53 2.41
N ALA A 25 3.31 4.12 3.45
CA ALA A 25 3.06 5.55 3.50
C ALA A 25 4.35 6.37 3.64
N VAL A 26 5.34 5.87 4.38
CA VAL A 26 6.66 6.54 4.46
C VAL A 26 7.34 6.56 3.10
N ILE A 27 7.33 5.44 2.37
CA ILE A 27 7.90 5.38 1.01
C ILE A 27 7.20 6.36 0.07
N TYR A 28 5.87 6.43 0.09
CA TYR A 28 5.13 7.38 -0.73
C TYR A 28 5.39 8.84 -0.34
N ASN A 29 5.50 9.14 0.95
CA ASN A 29 5.84 10.47 1.43
C ASN A 29 7.19 10.93 0.90
N PHE A 30 8.25 10.13 1.09
CA PHE A 30 9.59 10.48 0.60
C PHE A 30 9.66 10.53 -0.94
N ALA A 31 8.99 9.62 -1.65
CA ALA A 31 8.91 9.66 -3.10
C ALA A 31 8.21 10.94 -3.60
N SER A 32 7.11 11.34 -2.96
CA SER A 32 6.41 12.58 -3.29
C SER A 32 7.24 13.83 -2.95
N GLY A 33 7.93 13.85 -1.82
CA GLY A 33 8.86 14.92 -1.45
C GLY A 33 10.00 15.08 -2.45
N PHE A 34 10.57 13.95 -2.90
CA PHE A 34 11.59 13.96 -3.96
C PHE A 34 11.05 14.53 -5.27
N LEU A 35 9.84 14.15 -5.67
CA LEU A 35 9.17 14.71 -6.86
C LEU A 35 8.95 16.22 -6.74
N VAL A 36 8.54 16.73 -5.58
CA VAL A 36 8.32 18.18 -5.36
C VAL A 36 9.64 18.96 -5.48
N ILE A 37 10.73 18.41 -4.96
CA ILE A 37 12.08 19.01 -5.09
C ILE A 37 12.50 19.07 -6.56
N MET A 38 12.34 17.97 -7.29
CA MET A 38 12.64 17.89 -8.73
C MET A 38 11.78 18.84 -9.57
N LEU A 39 10.52 19.06 -9.17
CA LEU A 39 9.62 19.95 -9.89
C LEU A 39 9.95 21.42 -9.68
N THR A 40 10.38 21.81 -8.47
CA THR A 40 10.52 23.23 -8.13
C THR A 40 11.89 23.81 -8.49
N LEU A 41 12.99 23.02 -8.39
CA LEU A 41 14.37 23.43 -8.70
C LEU A 41 14.82 24.79 -8.11
N ASN A 42 14.14 25.28 -7.06
CA ASN A 42 14.35 26.57 -6.43
C ASN A 42 14.56 26.38 -4.93
N LEU A 43 15.46 27.18 -4.33
CA LEU A 43 15.85 27.07 -2.93
C LEU A 43 14.65 27.17 -1.98
N TYR A 44 13.74 28.12 -2.24
CA TYR A 44 12.51 28.29 -1.45
C TYR A 44 11.60 27.06 -1.54
N GLY A 45 11.54 26.43 -2.72
CA GLY A 45 10.78 25.20 -2.93
C GLY A 45 11.37 24.00 -2.20
N ILE A 46 12.69 23.89 -2.15
CA ILE A 46 13.37 22.83 -1.42
C ILE A 46 13.05 22.95 0.08
N ILE A 47 13.14 24.16 0.64
CA ILE A 47 12.81 24.40 2.06
C ILE A 47 11.35 24.02 2.34
N ALA A 48 10.42 24.47 1.48
CA ALA A 48 9.01 24.14 1.61
C ALA A 48 8.76 22.61 1.53
N ALA A 49 9.42 21.92 0.59
CA ALA A 49 9.30 20.47 0.42
C ALA A 49 9.80 19.69 1.64
N VAL A 50 10.94 20.11 2.22
CA VAL A 50 11.50 19.49 3.43
C VAL A 50 10.57 19.69 4.63
N LEU A 51 10.06 20.90 4.83
CA LEU A 51 9.11 21.18 5.93
C LEU A 51 7.83 20.36 5.78
N LEU A 52 7.27 20.30 4.57
CA LEU A 52 6.08 19.52 4.27
C LEU A 52 6.32 18.03 4.51
N CYS A 53 7.39 17.46 3.95
CA CYS A 53 7.73 16.05 4.12
C CYS A 53 7.99 15.69 5.60
N SER A 54 8.68 16.56 6.34
CA SER A 54 8.96 16.38 7.78
C SER A 54 7.69 16.42 8.63
N SER A 55 6.79 17.38 8.37
CA SER A 55 5.52 17.47 9.09
C SER A 55 4.64 16.24 8.86
N ILE A 56 4.53 15.76 7.61
CA ILE A 56 3.79 14.54 7.28
C ILE A 56 4.42 13.32 7.98
N GLN A 57 5.75 13.22 7.98
CA GLN A 57 6.46 12.13 8.66
C GLN A 57 6.19 12.14 10.18
N GLY A 58 6.15 13.32 10.80
CA GLY A 58 5.82 13.47 12.22
C GLY A 58 4.41 12.95 12.55
N VAL A 59 3.42 13.30 11.71
CA VAL A 59 2.04 12.79 11.86
C VAL A 59 2.01 11.26 11.71
N LEU A 60 2.72 10.71 10.72
CA LEU A 60 2.82 9.27 10.50
C LEU A 60 3.44 8.54 11.70
N ALA A 61 4.44 9.13 12.34
CA ALA A 61 5.08 8.55 13.53
C ALA A 61 4.14 8.50 14.74
N ILE A 62 3.35 9.55 14.94
CA ILE A 62 2.32 9.58 15.99
C ILE A 62 1.22 8.54 15.70
N LEU A 63 0.84 8.39 14.44
CA LEU A 63 -0.22 7.48 14.02
C LEU A 63 0.20 6.02 14.18
N ALA A 64 1.43 5.69 13.76
CA ALA A 64 2.01 4.37 13.92
C ALA A 64 2.27 3.99 15.39
N SER A 65 2.39 4.97 16.28
CA SER A 65 2.44 4.73 17.72
C SER A 65 1.09 4.26 18.29
N ARG A 66 -0.03 4.61 17.63
CA ARG A 66 -1.38 4.16 18.02
C ARG A 66 -1.78 2.85 17.34
N ASP A 67 -1.60 2.77 16.02
CA ASP A 67 -1.88 1.57 15.24
C ASP A 67 -0.81 1.39 14.16
N THR A 68 -0.21 0.20 14.14
CA THR A 68 0.87 -0.15 13.21
C THR A 68 0.41 -0.56 11.81
N GLN A 69 -0.88 -0.79 11.59
CA GLN A 69 -1.43 -1.30 10.32
C GLN A 69 -2.69 -0.55 9.87
N MET A 70 -2.82 0.71 10.27
CA MET A 70 -3.95 1.57 9.96
C MET A 70 -4.23 1.66 8.45
N LEU A 71 -3.22 1.90 7.59
CA LEU A 71 -3.48 2.00 6.14
C LEU A 71 -3.86 0.66 5.52
N GLU A 72 -3.26 -0.44 5.97
CA GLU A 72 -3.57 -1.76 5.41
C GLU A 72 -5.00 -2.18 5.74
N VAL A 73 -5.42 -1.96 6.99
CA VAL A 73 -6.82 -2.21 7.42
C VAL A 73 -7.78 -1.27 6.68
N THR A 74 -7.43 0.01 6.54
CA THR A 74 -8.28 0.99 5.86
C THR A 74 -8.42 0.68 4.37
N SER A 75 -7.33 0.33 3.69
CA SER A 75 -7.36 -0.05 2.26
C SER A 75 -8.19 -1.31 2.03
N ARG A 76 -8.10 -2.29 2.93
CA ARG A 76 -8.96 -3.48 2.92
C ARG A 76 -10.42 -3.08 3.14
N ASN A 77 -10.70 -2.24 4.13
CA ASN A 77 -12.05 -1.77 4.40
C ASN A 77 -12.64 -1.11 3.15
N LEU A 78 -11.97 -0.11 2.59
CA LEU A 78 -12.42 0.59 1.38
C LEU A 78 -12.62 -0.36 0.19
N LYS A 79 -11.72 -1.32 -0.02
CA LYS A 79 -11.82 -2.31 -1.11
C LYS A 79 -13.08 -3.18 -0.99
N TYR A 80 -13.43 -3.60 0.24
CA TYR A 80 -14.53 -4.52 0.48
C TYR A 80 -15.81 -3.84 0.98
N GLN A 81 -15.79 -2.52 1.21
CA GLN A 81 -16.94 -1.76 1.68
C GLN A 81 -18.13 -1.87 0.72
N HIS A 82 -17.87 -1.88 -0.59
CA HIS A 82 -18.94 -2.06 -1.58
C HIS A 82 -19.51 -3.49 -1.62
N PHE A 83 -18.68 -4.49 -1.28
CA PHE A 83 -19.12 -5.89 -1.25
C PHE A 83 -19.93 -6.21 0.01
N TYR A 84 -19.44 -5.76 1.16
CA TYR A 84 -20.16 -5.82 2.43
C TYR A 84 -21.01 -4.55 2.57
N GLY A 85 -22.08 -4.46 1.80
CA GLY A 85 -23.10 -3.43 2.01
C GLY A 85 -23.63 -3.48 3.45
N SER A 86 -24.24 -2.39 3.92
CA SER A 86 -24.74 -2.24 5.31
C SER A 86 -25.91 -3.15 5.68
N GLY A 87 -26.20 -4.19 4.89
CA GLY A 87 -27.23 -5.19 5.14
C GLY A 87 -26.83 -6.17 6.23
N GLN A 88 -26.66 -5.69 7.46
CA GLN A 88 -26.66 -6.56 8.65
C GLN A 88 -28.07 -6.74 9.22
N THR A 89 -29.08 -6.78 8.35
CA THR A 89 -30.43 -7.17 8.75
C THR A 89 -30.56 -8.69 8.62
N LEU A 90 -31.31 -9.31 9.52
CA LEU A 90 -31.57 -10.76 9.51
C LEU A 90 -32.25 -11.21 8.20
N ASP A 91 -32.95 -10.29 7.54
CA ASP A 91 -33.67 -10.51 6.29
C ASP A 91 -32.85 -10.13 5.03
N ALA A 92 -31.56 -9.83 5.18
CA ALA A 92 -30.73 -9.42 4.05
C ALA A 92 -30.49 -10.62 3.14
N GLU A 93 -30.79 -10.46 1.85
CA GLU A 93 -30.45 -11.47 0.86
C GLU A 93 -28.93 -11.70 0.89
N PRO A 94 -28.45 -12.97 0.91
CA PRO A 94 -27.03 -13.26 1.01
C PRO A 94 -26.29 -12.59 -0.14
N ALA A 95 -25.22 -11.87 0.19
CA ALA A 95 -24.42 -11.18 -0.82
C ALA A 95 -23.99 -12.18 -1.91
N PRO A 96 -24.08 -11.80 -3.20
CA PRO A 96 -23.65 -12.69 -4.28
C PRO A 96 -22.19 -13.07 -4.08
N ALA A 97 -21.82 -14.30 -4.49
CA ALA A 97 -20.45 -14.77 -4.35
C ALA A 97 -19.46 -13.77 -4.95
N HIS A 98 -18.35 -13.52 -4.24
CA HIS A 98 -17.30 -12.60 -4.67
C HIS A 98 -16.65 -13.09 -5.97
N VAL A 99 -17.19 -12.70 -7.12
CA VAL A 99 -16.53 -12.92 -8.41
C VAL A 99 -15.40 -11.90 -8.49
N GLN A 100 -14.18 -12.33 -8.19
CA GLN A 100 -12.99 -11.50 -8.34
C GLN A 100 -12.79 -11.20 -9.82
N LYS A 101 -13.31 -10.06 -10.29
CA LYS A 101 -13.07 -9.57 -11.66
C LYS A 101 -11.55 -9.42 -11.82
N GLN A 102 -10.94 -10.27 -12.65
CA GLN A 102 -9.50 -10.22 -12.95
C GLN A 102 -9.14 -8.82 -13.48
N ALA A 103 -7.97 -8.32 -13.10
CA ALA A 103 -7.55 -6.98 -13.46
C ALA A 103 -7.55 -6.81 -14.99
N PRO A 104 -7.89 -5.62 -15.52
CA PRO A 104 -7.91 -5.37 -16.96
C PRO A 104 -6.58 -5.71 -17.65
N VAL A 105 -5.46 -5.54 -16.96
CA VAL A 105 -4.14 -5.77 -17.55
C VAL A 105 -3.87 -7.27 -17.79
N GLU A 106 -4.40 -8.15 -16.95
CA GLU A 106 -4.23 -9.61 -17.08
C GLU A 106 -4.95 -10.14 -18.32
N HIS A 107 -6.14 -9.62 -18.65
CA HIS A 107 -6.83 -10.01 -19.89
C HIS A 107 -6.10 -9.49 -21.13
N LEU A 108 -5.48 -8.31 -21.06
CA LEU A 108 -4.69 -7.76 -22.16
C LEU A 108 -3.42 -8.58 -22.38
N LEU A 109 -2.70 -8.95 -21.31
CA LEU A 109 -1.53 -9.81 -21.40
C LEU A 109 -1.88 -11.21 -21.93
N PHE A 110 -2.99 -11.79 -21.45
CA PHE A 110 -3.52 -13.06 -21.98
C PHE A 110 -3.88 -12.96 -23.47
N TRP A 111 -4.51 -11.86 -23.89
CA TRP A 111 -4.85 -11.63 -25.29
C TRP A 111 -3.59 -11.48 -26.18
N VAL A 112 -2.57 -10.75 -25.70
CA VAL A 112 -1.28 -10.62 -26.40
C VAL A 112 -0.54 -11.96 -26.48
N GLN A 113 -0.52 -12.75 -25.40
CA GLN A 113 0.13 -14.06 -25.40
C GLN A 113 -0.56 -15.04 -26.37
N THR A 114 -1.90 -15.07 -26.36
CA THR A 114 -2.67 -15.97 -27.22
C THR A 114 -2.56 -15.61 -28.71
N THR A 115 -2.51 -14.31 -29.05
CA THR A 115 -2.27 -13.86 -30.43
C THR A 115 -0.86 -14.21 -30.91
N PHE A 116 0.16 -14.09 -30.05
CA PHE A 116 1.54 -14.44 -30.40
C PHE A 116 1.75 -15.97 -30.56
N MET A 117 1.11 -16.79 -29.71
CA MET A 117 1.20 -18.26 -29.82
C MET A 117 0.47 -18.83 -31.03
N LYS A 118 -0.59 -18.16 -31.53
CA LYS A 118 -1.36 -18.61 -32.70
C LYS A 118 -0.58 -18.53 -34.02
N GLY A 119 0.45 -17.68 -34.10
CA GLY A 119 1.32 -17.54 -35.28
C GLY A 119 2.33 -18.68 -35.49
N LYS A 120 2.65 -19.46 -34.45
CA LYS A 120 3.71 -20.49 -34.52
C LYS A 120 3.25 -21.87 -35.02
N LYS A 121 1.94 -22.08 -35.26
CA LYS A 121 1.35 -23.37 -35.66
C LYS A 121 1.06 -23.52 -37.17
N LYS A 122 1.75 -22.78 -38.05
CA LYS A 122 1.53 -22.86 -39.52
C LYS A 122 2.63 -23.59 -40.31
N HIS A 123 3.61 -24.19 -39.65
CA HIS A 123 4.64 -25.00 -40.30
C HIS A 123 4.85 -26.32 -39.55
N ALA A 124 3.94 -27.27 -39.77
CA ALA A 124 4.12 -28.70 -39.55
C ALA A 124 3.21 -29.42 -40.55
#